data_AF-A0A947PZ85-F1
#
_entry.id   AF-A0A947PZ85-F1
#
_cell.length_a   1.000
_cell.length_b   1.000
_cell.length_c   1.000
_cell.angle_alpha   90.00
_cell.angle_beta   90.00
_cell.angle_gamma   90.00
#
_symmetry.space_group_name_H-M   'P 1'
#
loop_
_entity.id
_entity.type
_entity.pdbx_description
1 polymer ?
#
loop_
_entity_poly.entity_id
_entity_poly.type
_entity_poly.pdbx_seq_one_letter_code
_entity_poly.pdbx_strand_id
1 'polypeptide(L)'
;MSVSEPGEQVVASETTSDATIQRRFGGLDRLYGVMGAARIRNAHVVVVGIGGVGSWAAEALARSGVGRMTLIDLDHVAESNINRQIHALTSTVGQAKVLAMQDRIALIHPDCVVQCVDEFVDAENWPGLLPPGPVDAIIDACDQVKAKTALAHWAKGQGVFHIAVGAAGGKRHAHKVDIDDLANTTHDPLLAQLRYRLRKFHRAPREGKKIGVVCV
;
A
#
# COMPACT_ATOMS: atom_id res chain seq x y z
N MET A 1 53.20 -31.11 -14.72
CA MET A 1 52.40 -30.94 -13.48
C MET A 1 52.52 -29.49 -13.05
N SER A 2 51.64 -28.62 -13.58
CA SER A 2 51.54 -27.22 -13.15
C SER A 2 50.29 -27.12 -12.29
N VAL A 3 50.50 -27.00 -10.99
CA VAL A 3 49.43 -26.74 -10.03
C VAL A 3 49.34 -25.22 -9.91
N SER A 4 48.33 -24.62 -10.56
CA SER A 4 47.97 -23.22 -10.38
C SER A 4 46.78 -23.12 -9.40
N GLU A 5 46.83 -22.08 -8.58
CA GLU A 5 46.17 -21.89 -7.28
C GLU A 5 44.63 -21.94 -7.27
N PRO A 6 44.01 -22.31 -6.12
CA PRO A 6 42.56 -22.30 -5.97
C PRO A 6 42.02 -20.87 -5.86
N GLY A 7 40.85 -20.68 -6.49
CA GLY A 7 40.25 -19.40 -6.80
C GLY A 7 39.86 -18.55 -5.59
N GLU A 8 39.95 -17.25 -5.84
CA GLU A 8 39.39 -16.16 -5.06
C GLU A 8 37.86 -16.36 -4.92
N GLN A 9 37.42 -16.70 -3.71
CA GLN A 9 36.00 -16.79 -3.39
C GLN A 9 35.39 -15.39 -3.35
N VAL A 10 34.34 -15.21 -4.15
CA VAL A 10 33.53 -13.99 -4.27
C VAL A 10 32.73 -13.79 -2.97
N VAL A 11 33.15 -12.83 -2.13
CA VAL A 11 32.42 -12.36 -0.93
C VAL A 11 31.82 -10.96 -1.15
N ALA A 12 31.33 -10.67 -2.36
CA ALA A 12 30.97 -9.31 -2.79
C ALA A 12 29.46 -8.99 -2.84
N SER A 13 28.56 -9.93 -2.56
CA SER A 13 27.12 -9.75 -2.81
C SER A 13 26.29 -9.21 -1.63
N GLU A 14 26.66 -9.45 -0.37
CA GLU A 14 25.88 -8.99 0.79
C GLU A 14 26.26 -7.58 1.26
N THR A 15 27.52 -7.18 1.12
CA THR A 15 28.01 -5.86 1.55
C THR A 15 27.55 -4.72 0.63
N THR A 16 27.20 -5.02 -0.61
CA THR A 16 26.76 -4.04 -1.62
C THR A 16 25.27 -3.70 -1.51
N SER A 17 24.41 -4.64 -1.11
CA SER A 17 22.98 -4.38 -0.88
C SER A 17 22.77 -3.53 0.38
N ASP A 18 23.40 -3.90 1.50
CA ASP A 18 23.26 -3.18 2.78
C ASP A 18 23.80 -1.74 2.69
N ALA A 19 24.95 -1.54 2.06
CA ALA A 19 25.49 -0.19 1.85
C ALA A 19 24.58 0.66 0.93
N THR A 20 23.93 0.04 -0.06
CA THR A 20 23.01 0.73 -0.98
C THR A 20 21.71 1.10 -0.26
N ILE A 21 21.14 0.17 0.51
CA ILE A 21 19.98 0.41 1.37
C ILE A 21 20.26 1.55 2.34
N GLN A 22 21.43 1.57 2.97
CA GLN A 22 21.79 2.64 3.90
C GLN A 22 21.91 4.00 3.22
N ARG A 23 22.47 4.06 2.00
CA ARG A 23 22.54 5.31 1.23
C ARG A 23 21.17 5.82 0.80
N ARG A 24 20.25 4.93 0.43
CA ARG A 24 18.88 5.29 0.01
C ARG A 24 17.99 5.69 1.19
N PHE A 25 18.06 4.94 2.29
CA PHE A 25 17.07 5.00 3.38
C PHE A 25 17.64 5.39 4.75
N GLY A 26 18.93 5.74 4.86
CA GLY A 26 19.53 6.12 6.15
C GLY A 26 18.88 7.35 6.82
N GLY A 27 18.13 8.17 6.06
CA GLY A 27 17.27 9.21 6.63
C GLY A 27 16.14 8.67 7.51
N LEU A 28 15.62 7.48 7.20
CA LEU A 28 14.55 6.84 7.95
C LEU A 28 15.04 6.22 9.24
N ASP A 29 16.28 5.73 9.28
CA ASP A 29 16.90 5.29 10.54
C ASP A 29 17.00 6.46 11.54
N ARG A 30 17.27 7.68 11.05
CA ARG A 30 17.31 8.88 11.91
C ARG A 30 15.91 9.35 12.34
N LEU A 31 14.90 9.12 11.51
CA LEU A 31 13.53 9.56 11.77
C LEU A 31 12.77 8.59 12.70
N TYR A 32 12.86 7.29 12.42
CA TYR A 32 12.09 6.23 13.10
C TYR A 32 12.95 5.37 14.06
N GLY A 33 14.25 5.64 14.13
CA GLY A 33 15.22 4.78 14.81
C GLY A 33 15.56 3.54 13.97
N VAL A 34 16.75 2.97 14.19
CA VAL A 34 17.24 1.77 13.46
C VAL A 34 16.25 0.61 13.52
N MET A 35 15.70 0.33 14.71
CA MET A 35 14.72 -0.75 14.88
C MET A 35 13.37 -0.46 14.21
N GLY A 36 12.92 0.79 14.20
CA GLY A 36 11.66 1.18 13.56
C GLY A 36 11.77 1.10 12.04
N ALA A 37 12.85 1.65 11.49
CA ALA A 37 13.16 1.55 10.07
C ALA A 37 13.35 0.10 9.61
N ALA A 38 14.02 -0.74 10.40
CA ALA A 38 14.14 -2.17 10.10
C ALA A 38 12.78 -2.89 10.06
N ARG A 39 11.83 -2.55 10.95
CA ARG A 39 10.46 -3.10 10.88
C ARG A 39 9.74 -2.67 9.61
N ILE A 40 9.87 -1.41 9.21
CA ILE A 40 9.29 -0.91 7.94
C ILE A 40 9.90 -1.66 6.75
N ARG A 41 11.23 -1.84 6.74
CA ARG A 41 11.93 -2.59 5.68
C ARG A 41 11.46 -4.03 5.55
N ASN A 42 11.20 -4.69 6.67
CA ASN A 42 10.74 -6.08 6.68
C ASN A 42 9.22 -6.23 6.47
N ALA A 43 8.48 -5.13 6.39
CA ALA A 43 7.02 -5.17 6.29
C ALA A 43 6.54 -5.59 4.89
N HIS A 44 5.41 -6.28 4.88
CA HIS A 44 4.60 -6.52 3.70
C HIS A 44 3.32 -5.68 3.76
N VAL A 45 3.20 -4.73 2.82
CA VAL A 45 2.05 -3.82 2.72
C VAL A 45 1.25 -4.07 1.44
N VAL A 46 -0.06 -4.24 1.58
CA VAL A 46 -0.99 -4.40 0.46
C VAL A 46 -1.66 -3.06 0.18
N VAL A 47 -1.63 -2.61 -1.07
CA VAL A 47 -2.32 -1.39 -1.52
C VAL A 47 -3.42 -1.80 -2.49
N VAL A 48 -4.66 -1.59 -2.08
CA VAL A 48 -5.85 -1.87 -2.91
C VAL A 48 -6.33 -0.59 -3.55
N GLY A 49 -6.37 -0.55 -4.89
CA GLY A 49 -6.67 0.63 -5.68
C GLY A 49 -5.43 1.50 -5.89
N ILE A 50 -4.82 1.40 -7.06
CA ILE A 50 -3.65 2.17 -7.50
C ILE A 50 -4.14 3.43 -8.24
N GLY A 51 -4.95 4.24 -7.56
CA GLY A 51 -5.56 5.44 -8.13
C GLY A 51 -4.96 6.74 -7.62
N GLY A 52 -5.80 7.77 -7.49
CA GLY A 52 -5.40 9.12 -7.05
C GLY A 52 -4.91 9.22 -5.60
N VAL A 53 -5.08 8.16 -4.79
CA VAL A 53 -4.50 8.07 -3.45
C VAL A 53 -3.51 6.90 -3.36
N GLY A 54 -3.91 5.69 -3.76
CA GLY A 54 -3.06 4.51 -3.60
C GLY A 54 -1.76 4.56 -4.40
N SER A 55 -1.71 5.25 -5.55
CA SER A 55 -0.46 5.43 -6.29
C SER A 55 0.58 6.27 -5.52
N TRP A 56 0.14 7.31 -4.81
CA TRP A 56 1.00 8.11 -3.93
C TRP A 56 1.35 7.36 -2.64
N ALA A 57 0.43 6.54 -2.13
CA ALA A 57 0.72 5.67 -0.99
C ALA A 57 1.80 4.64 -1.33
N ALA A 58 1.70 3.95 -2.47
CA ALA A 58 2.71 3.02 -2.95
C ALA A 58 4.08 3.69 -3.18
N GLU A 59 4.09 4.90 -3.77
CA GLU A 59 5.30 5.71 -3.88
C GLU A 59 5.93 6.01 -2.50
N ALA A 60 5.10 6.44 -1.53
CA ALA A 60 5.58 6.75 -0.19
C ALA A 60 6.11 5.52 0.54
N LEU A 61 5.49 4.34 0.37
CA LEU A 61 5.97 3.07 0.91
C LEU A 61 7.34 2.71 0.32
N ALA A 62 7.52 2.83 -1.00
CA ALA A 62 8.79 2.56 -1.68
C ALA A 62 9.90 3.50 -1.19
N ARG A 63 9.58 4.79 -1.05
CA ARG A 63 10.50 5.80 -0.50
C ARG A 63 10.75 5.64 1.01
N SER A 64 9.87 4.93 1.70
CA SER A 64 10.00 4.57 3.11
C SER A 64 10.79 3.27 3.31
N GLY A 65 11.28 2.65 2.23
CA GLY A 65 12.08 1.43 2.29
C GLY A 65 11.27 0.17 2.57
N VAL A 66 9.94 0.18 2.40
CA VAL A 66 9.14 -1.05 2.54
C VAL A 66 9.63 -2.10 1.53
N GLY A 67 10.01 -3.29 2.03
CA GLY A 67 10.67 -4.31 1.23
C GLY A 67 9.72 -5.25 0.48
N ARG A 68 8.44 -5.31 0.85
CA ARG A 68 7.45 -6.10 0.10
C ARG A 68 6.13 -5.34 -0.05
N MET A 69 5.60 -5.31 -1.27
CA MET A 69 4.31 -4.71 -1.58
C MET A 69 3.47 -5.64 -2.46
N THR A 70 2.16 -5.67 -2.21
CA THR A 70 1.18 -6.21 -3.17
C THR A 70 0.30 -5.06 -3.66
N LEU A 71 0.25 -4.86 -4.98
CA LEU A 71 -0.54 -3.83 -5.64
C LEU A 71 -1.73 -4.49 -6.33
N ILE A 72 -2.94 -4.07 -6.00
CA ILE A 72 -4.18 -4.65 -6.55
C ILE A 72 -4.99 -3.56 -7.25
N ASP A 73 -5.10 -3.64 -8.57
CA ASP A 73 -5.93 -2.78 -9.42
C ASP A 73 -6.08 -3.44 -10.80
N LEU A 74 -7.25 -3.31 -11.43
CA LEU A 74 -7.57 -3.87 -12.75
C LEU A 74 -7.52 -2.80 -13.87
N ASP A 75 -7.41 -1.53 -13.50
CA ASP A 75 -7.45 -0.44 -14.47
C ASP A 75 -6.11 -0.24 -15.18
N HIS A 76 -6.21 0.40 -16.34
CA HIS A 76 -5.07 0.90 -17.10
C HIS A 76 -4.93 2.43 -16.91
N VAL A 77 -3.73 2.94 -17.14
CA VAL A 77 -3.44 4.38 -17.11
C VAL A 77 -4.17 5.07 -18.24
N ALA A 78 -4.97 6.09 -17.91
CA ALA A 78 -5.67 6.94 -18.87
C ALA A 78 -5.21 8.40 -18.78
N GLU A 79 -5.38 9.18 -19.84
CA GLU A 79 -5.03 10.61 -19.88
C GLU A 79 -5.76 11.40 -18.80
N SER A 80 -7.01 11.03 -18.50
CA SER A 80 -7.81 11.64 -17.44
C SER A 80 -7.24 11.44 -16.03
N ASN A 81 -6.22 10.60 -15.87
CA ASN A 81 -5.54 10.32 -14.60
C ASN A 81 -4.38 11.28 -14.31
N ILE A 82 -3.85 11.98 -15.34
CA ILE A 82 -2.67 12.85 -15.27
C ILE A 82 -2.78 13.89 -14.15
N ASN A 83 -3.98 14.39 -13.87
CA ASN A 83 -4.18 15.42 -12.85
C ASN A 83 -3.97 14.95 -11.40
N ARG A 84 -3.87 13.64 -11.12
CA ARG A 84 -3.91 13.13 -9.75
C ARG A 84 -3.22 11.78 -9.48
N GLN A 85 -2.71 11.07 -10.48
CA GLN A 85 -2.09 9.74 -10.31
C GLN A 85 -0.62 9.79 -10.71
N ILE A 86 0.28 9.32 -9.85
CA ILE A 86 1.72 9.56 -10.02
C ILE A 86 2.32 8.80 -11.22
N HIS A 87 1.76 7.66 -11.59
CA HIS A 87 2.19 6.88 -12.75
C HIS A 87 1.56 7.36 -14.07
N ALA A 88 0.67 8.36 -14.06
CA ALA A 88 0.02 8.84 -15.27
C ALA A 88 0.92 9.84 -16.01
N LEU A 89 1.73 9.31 -16.92
CA LEU A 89 2.67 10.05 -17.78
C LEU A 89 2.38 9.70 -19.24
N THR A 90 2.77 10.56 -20.18
CA THR A 90 2.60 10.29 -21.62
C THR A 90 3.19 8.93 -22.04
N SER A 91 4.30 8.52 -21.43
CA SER A 91 4.98 7.24 -21.73
C SER A 91 4.28 6.00 -21.15
N THR A 92 3.35 6.16 -20.22
CA THR A 92 2.70 5.05 -19.49
C THR A 92 1.21 4.94 -19.77
N VAL A 93 0.62 5.85 -20.56
CA VAL A 93 -0.77 5.74 -21.01
C VAL A 93 -1.00 4.40 -21.69
N GLY A 94 -2.07 3.70 -21.29
CA GLY A 94 -2.41 2.37 -21.78
C GLY A 94 -1.70 1.20 -21.08
N GLN A 95 -0.77 1.45 -20.15
CA GLN A 95 -0.19 0.41 -19.31
C GLN A 95 -1.14 0.04 -18.16
N ALA A 96 -1.15 -1.21 -17.68
CA ALA A 96 -1.82 -1.57 -16.44
C ALA A 96 -1.25 -0.75 -15.27
N LYS A 97 -2.11 -0.17 -14.41
CA LYS A 97 -1.66 0.73 -13.33
C LYS A 97 -0.71 0.05 -12.34
N VAL A 98 -0.97 -1.22 -12.03
CA VAL A 98 -0.12 -2.03 -11.15
C VAL A 98 1.29 -2.20 -11.72
N LEU A 99 1.41 -2.46 -13.03
CA LEU A 99 2.70 -2.61 -13.71
C LEU A 99 3.44 -1.26 -13.80
N ALA A 100 2.74 -0.19 -14.17
CA ALA A 100 3.33 1.15 -14.23
C ALA A 100 3.89 1.59 -12.86
N MET A 101 3.23 1.23 -11.76
CA MET A 101 3.75 1.46 -10.42
C MET A 101 4.87 0.50 -10.03
N GLN A 102 4.83 -0.78 -10.42
CA GLN A 102 5.92 -1.72 -10.17
C GLN A 102 7.22 -1.25 -10.82
N ASP A 103 7.18 -0.86 -12.10
CA ASP A 103 8.34 -0.33 -12.83
C ASP A 103 8.91 0.90 -12.11
N ARG A 104 8.03 1.80 -11.68
CA ARG A 104 8.41 2.99 -10.92
C ARG A 104 9.05 2.65 -9.58
N ILE A 105 8.49 1.71 -8.83
CA ILE A 105 9.04 1.27 -7.53
C ILE A 105 10.41 0.65 -7.70
N ALA A 106 10.64 -0.16 -8.75
CA ALA A 106 11.94 -0.77 -9.03
C ALA A 106 13.05 0.28 -9.23
N LEU A 107 12.74 1.47 -9.77
CA LEU A 107 13.69 2.58 -9.89
C LEU A 107 14.02 3.24 -8.53
N ILE A 108 13.10 3.16 -7.56
CA ILE A 108 13.24 3.75 -6.23
C ILE A 108 13.92 2.78 -5.26
N HIS A 109 13.44 1.55 -5.22
CA HIS A 109 13.87 0.48 -4.34
C HIS A 109 14.01 -0.83 -5.13
N PRO A 110 15.17 -1.09 -5.76
CA PRO A 110 15.38 -2.27 -6.59
C PRO A 110 15.16 -3.60 -5.86
N ASP A 111 15.46 -3.65 -4.56
CA ASP A 111 15.28 -4.85 -3.73
C ASP A 111 13.85 -5.01 -3.18
N CYS A 112 12.92 -4.09 -3.48
CA CYS A 112 11.53 -4.22 -3.05
C CYS A 112 10.83 -5.29 -3.91
N VAL A 113 10.30 -6.31 -3.25
CA VAL A 113 9.48 -7.35 -3.89
C VAL A 113 8.07 -6.80 -4.11
N VAL A 114 7.73 -6.47 -5.35
CA VAL A 114 6.40 -5.98 -5.73
C VAL A 114 5.64 -7.06 -6.47
N GLN A 115 4.52 -7.50 -5.89
CA GLN A 115 3.55 -8.37 -6.55
C GLN A 115 2.41 -7.54 -7.12
N CYS A 116 2.13 -7.73 -8.41
CA CYS A 116 0.98 -7.11 -9.08
C CYS A 116 -0.17 -8.12 -9.17
N VAL A 117 -1.36 -7.70 -8.79
CA VAL A 117 -2.61 -8.45 -8.96
C VAL A 117 -3.52 -7.61 -9.84
N ASP A 118 -3.72 -8.07 -11.08
CA ASP A 118 -4.56 -7.43 -12.09
C ASP A 118 -6.02 -7.87 -11.94
N GLU A 119 -6.60 -7.57 -10.77
CA GLU A 119 -7.98 -7.89 -10.42
C GLU A 119 -8.60 -6.78 -9.56
N PHE A 120 -9.93 -6.68 -9.58
CA PHE A 120 -10.66 -5.84 -8.64
C PHE A 120 -11.00 -6.64 -7.37
N VAL A 121 -10.86 -6.04 -6.19
CA VAL A 121 -11.21 -6.69 -4.91
C VAL A 121 -12.71 -6.65 -4.67
N ASP A 122 -13.35 -7.79 -4.43
CA ASP A 122 -14.74 -7.84 -3.98
C ASP A 122 -14.92 -8.72 -2.72
N ALA A 123 -16.16 -8.98 -2.34
CA ALA A 123 -16.47 -9.76 -1.15
C ALA A 123 -16.35 -11.29 -1.36
N GLU A 124 -16.27 -11.73 -2.61
CA GLU A 124 -16.26 -13.14 -3.01
C GLU A 124 -14.83 -13.63 -3.25
N ASN A 125 -13.94 -12.76 -3.75
CA ASN A 125 -12.55 -13.07 -3.99
C ASN A 125 -11.61 -12.68 -2.84
N TRP A 126 -12.01 -11.79 -1.93
CA TRP A 126 -11.20 -11.42 -0.76
C TRP A 126 -11.37 -12.45 0.37
N PRO A 127 -10.28 -12.95 1.01
CA PRO A 127 -8.88 -12.55 0.91
C PRO A 127 -8.02 -13.39 -0.06
N GLY A 128 -8.64 -14.17 -0.96
CA GLY A 128 -7.94 -15.08 -1.88
C GLY A 128 -6.95 -14.41 -2.84
N LEU A 129 -7.05 -13.09 -3.03
CA LEU A 129 -6.11 -12.28 -3.81
C LEU A 129 -4.78 -12.00 -3.08
N LEU A 130 -4.69 -12.27 -1.76
CA LEU A 130 -3.46 -12.09 -1.01
C LEU A 130 -2.46 -13.19 -1.35
N PRO A 131 -1.16 -12.86 -1.47
CA PRO A 131 -0.15 -13.90 -1.55
C PRO A 131 -0.05 -14.69 -0.24
N PRO A 132 0.48 -15.92 -0.30
CA PRO A 132 0.79 -16.69 0.89
C PRO A 132 1.74 -15.93 1.83
N GLY A 133 1.48 -16.05 3.13
CA GLY A 133 2.32 -15.47 4.19
C GLY A 133 1.65 -14.30 4.93
N PRO A 134 2.36 -13.72 5.91
CA PRO A 134 1.82 -12.63 6.70
C PRO A 134 1.65 -11.35 5.87
N VAL A 135 0.62 -10.57 6.21
CA VAL A 135 0.40 -9.20 5.74
C VAL A 135 0.41 -8.31 6.97
N ASP A 136 1.30 -7.31 6.99
CA ASP A 136 1.44 -6.42 8.13
C ASP A 136 0.43 -5.28 8.07
N ALA A 137 0.16 -4.78 6.86
CA ALA A 137 -0.76 -3.67 6.66
C ALA A 137 -1.52 -3.70 5.32
N ILE A 138 -2.72 -3.13 5.33
CA ILE A 138 -3.54 -2.85 4.16
C ILE A 138 -3.85 -1.35 4.09
N ILE A 139 -3.56 -0.75 2.93
CA ILE A 139 -4.05 0.57 2.55
C ILE A 139 -5.21 0.37 1.57
N ASP A 140 -6.43 0.57 2.05
CA ASP A 140 -7.65 0.46 1.25
C ASP A 140 -7.96 1.82 0.59
N ALA A 141 -7.48 1.98 -0.65
CA ALA A 141 -7.70 3.13 -1.50
C ALA A 141 -8.65 2.83 -2.68
N CYS A 142 -9.44 1.75 -2.62
CA CYS A 142 -10.48 1.48 -3.62
C CYS A 142 -11.68 2.42 -3.45
N ASP A 143 -12.58 2.49 -4.42
CA ASP A 143 -13.77 3.35 -4.39
C ASP A 143 -15.08 2.57 -4.17
N GLN A 144 -15.08 1.24 -4.34
CA GLN A 144 -16.29 0.45 -4.15
C GLN A 144 -16.52 0.08 -2.68
N VAL A 145 -17.66 0.54 -2.15
CA VAL A 145 -17.99 0.35 -0.73
C VAL A 145 -18.10 -1.13 -0.32
N LYS A 146 -18.52 -2.01 -1.23
CA LYS A 146 -18.62 -3.46 -0.92
C LYS A 146 -17.24 -4.06 -0.63
N ALA A 147 -16.26 -3.75 -1.48
CA ALA A 147 -14.86 -4.14 -1.32
C ALA A 147 -14.28 -3.60 -0.01
N LYS A 148 -14.42 -2.28 0.24
CA LYS A 148 -14.01 -1.64 1.50
C LYS A 148 -14.57 -2.34 2.74
N THR A 149 -15.83 -2.76 2.67
CA THR A 149 -16.49 -3.46 3.78
C THR A 149 -15.84 -4.82 4.03
N ALA A 150 -15.57 -5.59 2.96
CA ALA A 150 -14.92 -6.89 3.06
C ALA A 150 -13.49 -6.78 3.61
N LEU A 151 -12.71 -5.82 3.09
CA LEU A 151 -11.35 -5.50 3.54
C LEU A 151 -11.31 -5.16 5.03
N ALA A 152 -12.12 -4.17 5.45
CA ALA A 152 -12.14 -3.70 6.84
C ALA A 152 -12.61 -4.80 7.81
N HIS A 153 -13.60 -5.60 7.42
CA HIS A 153 -14.09 -6.70 8.24
C HIS A 153 -13.04 -7.80 8.40
N TRP A 154 -12.44 -8.23 7.30
CA TRP A 154 -11.40 -9.25 7.31
C TRP A 154 -10.18 -8.82 8.11
N ALA A 155 -9.65 -7.62 7.86
CA ALA A 155 -8.44 -7.13 8.52
C ALA A 155 -8.61 -7.04 10.04
N LYS A 156 -9.78 -6.57 10.49
CA LYS A 156 -10.12 -6.56 11.92
C LYS A 156 -10.18 -7.96 12.53
N GLY A 157 -10.69 -8.94 11.80
CA GLY A 157 -10.73 -10.34 12.24
C GLY A 157 -9.36 -11.01 12.33
N GLN A 158 -8.42 -10.58 11.48
CA GLN A 158 -7.04 -11.11 11.44
C GLN A 158 -6.05 -10.31 12.29
N GLY A 159 -6.45 -9.17 12.85
CA GLY A 159 -5.53 -8.27 13.56
C GLY A 159 -4.53 -7.56 12.63
N VAL A 160 -4.80 -7.51 11.33
CA VAL A 160 -3.97 -6.82 10.34
C VAL A 160 -4.21 -5.32 10.43
N PHE A 161 -3.15 -4.52 10.37
CA PHE A 161 -3.27 -3.06 10.39
C PHE A 161 -3.97 -2.60 9.10
N HIS A 162 -5.07 -1.86 9.23
CA HIS A 162 -5.88 -1.48 8.08
C HIS A 162 -6.30 -0.02 8.17
N ILE A 163 -6.02 0.73 7.10
CA ILE A 163 -6.47 2.10 6.90
C ILE A 163 -7.39 2.14 5.69
N ALA A 164 -8.63 2.59 5.89
CA ALA A 164 -9.56 2.88 4.81
C ALA A 164 -9.50 4.36 4.41
N VAL A 165 -9.25 4.63 3.15
CA VAL A 165 -9.24 5.98 2.60
C VAL A 165 -10.65 6.36 2.12
N GLY A 166 -11.10 7.55 2.49
CA GLY A 166 -12.33 8.17 1.99
C GLY A 166 -12.22 8.76 0.59
N ALA A 167 -13.23 9.54 0.21
CA ALA A 167 -13.27 10.19 -1.09
C ALA A 167 -12.35 11.43 -1.11
N ALA A 168 -11.26 11.40 -1.88
CA ALA A 168 -10.37 12.57 -2.03
C ALA A 168 -10.88 13.61 -3.05
N GLY A 169 -11.81 13.22 -3.93
CA GLY A 169 -12.36 14.09 -4.98
C GLY A 169 -13.12 15.30 -4.42
N GLY A 170 -13.01 16.45 -5.09
CA GLY A 170 -13.72 17.67 -4.71
C GLY A 170 -13.16 18.41 -3.48
N LYS A 171 -12.11 17.89 -2.83
CA LYS A 171 -11.44 18.52 -1.68
C LYS A 171 -10.30 19.43 -2.17
N ARG A 172 -10.13 20.61 -1.53
CA ARG A 172 -9.10 21.62 -1.90
C ARG A 172 -8.11 21.95 -0.78
N HIS A 173 -8.40 21.58 0.46
CA HIS A 173 -7.61 21.96 1.62
C HIS A 173 -6.88 20.74 2.18
N ALA A 174 -5.68 20.46 1.66
CA ALA A 174 -4.87 19.31 2.08
C ALA A 174 -4.56 19.32 3.59
N HIS A 175 -4.36 20.50 4.20
CA HIS A 175 -4.11 20.65 5.64
C HIS A 175 -5.29 20.27 6.54
N LYS A 176 -6.48 20.01 5.98
CA LYS A 176 -7.66 19.54 6.71
C LYS A 176 -7.85 18.02 6.64
N VAL A 177 -6.99 17.32 5.91
CA VAL A 177 -6.97 15.85 5.93
C VAL A 177 -6.48 15.42 7.31
N ASP A 178 -7.20 14.49 7.94
CA ASP A 178 -6.93 14.02 9.29
C ASP A 178 -7.19 12.50 9.38
N ILE A 179 -6.78 11.88 10.48
CA ILE A 179 -6.91 10.44 10.71
C ILE A 179 -7.74 10.19 11.97
N ASP A 180 -8.84 9.46 11.85
CA ASP A 180 -9.66 9.08 13.01
C ASP A 180 -10.36 7.73 12.77
N ASP A 181 -11.09 7.24 13.78
CA ASP A 181 -11.98 6.10 13.67
C ASP A 181 -13.15 6.41 12.72
N LEU A 182 -13.55 5.42 11.93
CA LEU A 182 -14.69 5.47 11.01
C LEU A 182 -15.99 5.98 11.66
N ALA A 183 -16.17 5.80 12.97
CA ALA A 183 -17.31 6.33 13.71
C ALA A 183 -17.37 7.87 13.73
N ASN A 184 -16.21 8.53 13.65
CA ASN A 184 -16.03 9.97 13.79
C ASN A 184 -15.84 10.70 12.45
N THR A 185 -15.72 9.96 11.34
CA THR A 185 -15.50 10.56 10.02
C THR A 185 -16.68 11.41 9.58
N THR A 186 -16.39 12.59 9.04
CA THR A 186 -17.38 13.56 8.57
C THR A 186 -17.10 13.99 7.13
N HIS A 187 -18.08 14.59 6.47
CA HIS A 187 -17.93 15.17 5.12
C HIS A 187 -17.42 14.19 4.05
N ASP A 188 -17.69 12.89 4.23
CA ASP A 188 -17.22 11.84 3.33
C ASP A 188 -18.33 10.80 3.07
N PRO A 189 -19.00 10.85 1.90
CA PRO A 189 -20.07 9.91 1.55
C PRO A 189 -19.60 8.46 1.44
N LEU A 190 -18.35 8.22 1.05
CA LEU A 190 -17.79 6.87 0.89
C LEU A 190 -17.62 6.22 2.27
N LEU A 191 -17.01 6.94 3.21
CA LEU A 191 -16.86 6.47 4.59
C LEU A 191 -18.21 6.38 5.31
N ALA A 192 -19.16 7.27 5.01
CA ALA A 192 -20.52 7.17 5.55
C ALA A 192 -21.21 5.85 5.12
N GLN A 193 -21.06 5.45 3.86
CA GLN A 193 -21.58 4.19 3.37
C GLN A 193 -20.83 2.97 3.95
N LEU A 194 -19.50 3.03 4.09
CA LEU A 194 -18.73 1.97 4.75
C LEU A 194 -19.21 1.76 6.19
N ARG A 195 -19.37 2.85 6.94
CA ARG A 195 -19.92 2.83 8.31
C ARG A 195 -21.30 2.21 8.37
N TYR A 196 -22.20 2.59 7.45
CA TYR A 196 -23.53 2.00 7.34
C TYR A 196 -23.47 0.49 7.10
N ARG A 197 -22.64 0.04 6.15
CA ARG A 197 -22.52 -1.37 5.78
C ARG A 197 -21.94 -2.22 6.91
N LEU A 198 -20.89 -1.76 7.59
CA LEU A 198 -20.33 -2.45 8.74
C LEU A 198 -21.34 -2.59 9.88
N ARG A 199 -22.16 -1.57 10.13
CA ARG A 199 -23.25 -1.65 11.14
C ARG A 199 -24.36 -2.61 10.72
N LYS A 200 -24.73 -2.62 9.43
CA LYS A 200 -25.82 -3.44 8.90
C LYS A 200 -25.45 -4.92 8.79
N PHE A 201 -24.29 -5.22 8.23
CA PHE A 201 -23.91 -6.59 7.86
C PHE A 201 -22.94 -7.25 8.85
N HIS A 202 -22.16 -6.46 9.59
CA HIS A 202 -21.12 -6.97 10.50
C HIS A 202 -21.30 -6.49 11.95
N ARG A 203 -22.50 -5.99 12.30
CA ARG A 203 -22.90 -5.56 13.66
C ARG A 203 -21.91 -4.60 14.34
N ALA A 204 -21.27 -3.73 13.55
CA ALA A 204 -20.34 -2.75 14.10
C ALA A 204 -21.03 -1.81 15.12
N PRO A 205 -20.29 -1.31 16.12
CA PRO A 205 -20.85 -0.47 17.18
C PRO A 205 -21.61 0.79 16.70
N ARG A 206 -22.59 1.21 17.51
CA ARG A 206 -23.37 2.44 17.37
C ARG A 206 -23.12 3.37 18.57
N GLU A 207 -23.74 4.57 18.53
CA GLU A 207 -23.86 5.47 19.69
C GLU A 207 -22.52 5.89 20.31
N GLY A 208 -21.68 6.58 19.53
CA GLY A 208 -20.42 7.16 20.02
C GLY A 208 -19.30 6.15 20.30
N LYS A 209 -19.54 4.85 20.13
CA LYS A 209 -18.51 3.82 20.26
C LYS A 209 -17.67 3.71 18.99
N LYS A 210 -16.36 3.54 19.17
CA LYS A 210 -15.41 3.29 18.08
C LYS A 210 -15.78 2.02 17.30
N ILE A 211 -15.62 2.07 15.98
CA ILE A 211 -15.80 0.91 15.10
C ILE A 211 -14.52 0.06 15.06
N GLY A 212 -13.36 0.68 15.30
CA GLY A 212 -12.05 0.04 15.19
C GLY A 212 -11.58 -0.07 13.75
N VAL A 213 -11.93 0.90 12.90
CA VAL A 213 -11.45 1.03 11.53
C VAL A 213 -10.87 2.42 11.40
N VAL A 214 -9.55 2.51 11.18
CA VAL A 214 -8.85 3.77 10.99
C VAL A 214 -9.12 4.29 9.60
N CYS A 215 -9.41 5.58 9.47
CA CYS A 215 -9.72 6.22 8.20
C CYS A 215 -8.95 7.52 7.99
N VAL A 216 -8.68 7.80 6.71
CA VAL A 216 -8.17 9.07 6.17
C VAL A 216 -9.26 9.73 5.33
#